data_AF-K0KG24-F1
#
_entry.id   AF-K0KG24-F1
#
_cell.length_a   1.000
_cell.length_b   1.000
_cell.length_c   1.000
_cell.angle_alpha   90.00
_cell.angle_beta   90.00
_cell.angle_gamma   90.00
#
_symmetry.space_group_name_H-M   'P 1'
#
loop_
_entity.id
_entity.type
_entity.pdbx_description
1 polymer ?
#
loop_
_entity_poly.entity_id
_entity_poly.type
_entity_poly.pdbx_seq_one_letter_code
_entity_poly.pdbx_strand_id
1 'polypeptide(L)'
;MDFQKADQLLQLLYVGAIGSVVLAKFYPKLNGFLKYGKTLQTNDQSEDNKQQEEIKNDKLVEPILKIQTPKSWFYHFYIISLTLSTISFGLLHYSLETKDESFVKFFQNSYGSISPRISRLGFFLIAVHSFRRLAESLFIFNYGKESKMNISHYLVGLFFYSAINISLLLNTSFNSSEFQNEPELDFKLFAPLFLFLTAFSDQFLNHFHLSKIVKYNLPRFGLFQYICSAHYFDEILIYSSLYLLLGTTTSLFSLAFVIVNLTVSSIETRNYYKVKHETGKIPRWSIIPFVI
;
A
#
# COMPACT_ATOMS: atom_id res chain seq x y z
N MET A 1 -16.85 -21.75 -8.03
CA MET A 1 -16.77 -20.45 -7.33
C MET A 1 -17.07 -19.38 -8.35
N ASP A 2 -17.95 -18.43 -8.05
CA ASP A 2 -18.27 -17.33 -8.96
C ASP A 2 -17.18 -16.25 -8.81
N PHE A 3 -16.20 -16.25 -9.71
CA PHE A 3 -15.04 -15.36 -9.66
C PHE A 3 -15.46 -13.88 -9.78
N GLN A 4 -16.54 -13.58 -10.50
CA GLN A 4 -17.05 -12.23 -10.65
C GLN A 4 -17.60 -11.71 -9.32
N LYS A 5 -18.39 -12.52 -8.61
CA LYS A 5 -18.86 -12.15 -7.26
C LYS A 5 -17.72 -12.01 -6.26
N ALA A 6 -16.68 -12.84 -6.37
CA ALA A 6 -15.50 -12.75 -5.51
C ALA A 6 -14.76 -11.41 -5.71
N ASP A 7 -14.61 -10.96 -6.96
CA ASP A 7 -14.00 -9.67 -7.24
C ASP A 7 -14.88 -8.49 -6.85
N GLN A 8 -16.20 -8.56 -7.07
CA GLN A 8 -17.14 -7.56 -6.57
C GLN A 8 -17.10 -7.43 -5.05
N LEU A 9 -17.01 -8.56 -4.33
CA LEU A 9 -16.79 -8.56 -2.89
C LEU A 9 -15.47 -7.87 -2.53
N LEU A 10 -14.40 -8.13 -3.27
CA LEU A 10 -13.11 -7.48 -3.06
C LEU A 10 -13.19 -5.95 -3.28
N GLN A 11 -13.90 -5.51 -4.31
CA GLN A 11 -14.18 -4.09 -4.56
C GLN A 11 -14.95 -3.45 -3.39
N LEU A 12 -15.99 -4.13 -2.87
CA LEU A 12 -16.72 -3.66 -1.69
C LEU A 12 -15.82 -3.57 -0.45
N LEU A 13 -14.91 -4.53 -0.25
CA LEU A 13 -13.94 -4.49 0.84
C LEU A 13 -12.97 -3.31 0.69
N TYR A 14 -12.52 -2.99 -0.52
CA TYR A 14 -11.73 -1.77 -0.76
C TYR A 14 -12.51 -0.50 -0.43
N VAL A 15 -13.77 -0.40 -0.84
CA VAL A 15 -14.64 0.74 -0.50
C VAL A 15 -14.80 0.86 1.02
N GLY A 16 -15.03 -0.26 1.71
CA GLY A 16 -15.09 -0.29 3.17
C GLY A 16 -13.77 0.14 3.83
N ALA A 17 -12.62 -0.27 3.30
CA ALA A 17 -11.31 0.12 3.80
C ALA A 17 -11.00 1.61 3.56
N ILE A 18 -11.40 2.17 2.41
CA ILE A 18 -11.31 3.60 2.13
C ILE A 18 -12.21 4.37 3.11
N GLY A 19 -13.46 3.94 3.25
CA GLY A 19 -14.44 4.53 4.16
C GLY A 19 -13.95 4.52 5.60
N SER A 20 -13.32 3.44 6.06
CA SER A 20 -12.80 3.35 7.43
C SER A 20 -11.65 4.32 7.69
N VAL A 21 -10.74 4.53 6.73
CA VAL A 21 -9.66 5.52 6.83
C VAL A 21 -10.23 6.95 6.87
N VAL A 22 -11.19 7.26 6.00
CA VAL A 22 -11.83 8.59 5.96
C VAL A 22 -12.61 8.85 7.26
N LEU A 23 -13.40 7.88 7.73
CA LEU A 23 -14.12 7.98 9.00
C LEU A 23 -13.15 8.17 10.16
N ALA A 24 -12.04 7.41 10.20
CA ALA A 24 -11.03 7.55 11.23
C ALA A 24 -10.33 8.92 11.22
N LYS A 25 -10.34 9.64 10.10
CA LYS A 25 -9.73 10.98 9.97
C LYS A 25 -10.68 12.12 10.34
N PHE A 26 -11.95 12.00 9.98
CA PHE A 26 -12.93 13.07 10.15
C PHE A 26 -13.80 12.91 11.41
N TYR A 27 -13.82 11.73 12.03
CA TYR A 27 -14.55 11.50 13.26
C TYR A 27 -13.60 11.47 14.47
N PRO A 28 -13.61 12.50 15.35
CA PRO A 28 -12.59 12.68 16.39
C PRO A 28 -12.39 11.47 17.31
N LYS A 29 -13.45 10.73 17.63
CA LYS A 29 -13.37 9.53 18.49
C LYS A 29 -12.53 8.40 17.88
N LEU A 30 -12.40 8.37 16.56
CA LEU A 30 -11.67 7.34 15.82
C LEU A 30 -10.27 7.80 15.39
N ASN A 31 -9.89 9.08 15.60
CA ASN A 31 -8.56 9.59 15.26
C ASN A 31 -7.43 8.81 15.95
N GLY A 32 -7.70 8.23 17.12
CA GLY A 32 -6.75 7.36 17.83
C GLY A 32 -6.30 6.16 17.00
N PHE A 33 -7.13 5.66 16.08
CA PHE A 33 -6.77 4.58 15.19
C PHE A 33 -5.68 4.97 14.22
N LEU A 34 -5.62 6.25 13.78
CA LEU A 34 -4.64 6.79 12.84
C LEU A 34 -3.26 7.10 13.47
N LYS A 35 -3.19 7.21 14.80
CA LYS A 35 -1.94 7.56 15.51
C LYS A 35 -1.03 6.32 15.61
N TYR A 36 0.23 6.43 15.14
CA TYR A 36 1.26 5.40 15.30
C TYR A 36 2.67 5.99 15.22
N GLY A 37 3.64 5.33 15.87
CA GLY A 37 5.03 5.79 15.89
C GLY A 37 5.17 7.23 16.42
N LYS A 38 5.51 8.19 15.54
CA LYS A 38 5.75 9.58 15.92
C LYS A 38 4.48 10.37 16.25
N THR A 39 3.36 10.06 15.61
CA THR A 39 2.08 10.76 15.81
C THR A 39 1.36 10.35 17.10
N LEU A 40 1.87 9.32 17.79
CA LEU A 40 1.40 8.91 19.12
C LEU A 40 1.87 9.88 20.24
N GLN A 41 2.94 10.65 20.00
CA GLN A 41 3.63 11.42 21.05
C GLN A 41 3.26 12.92 21.09
N THR A 42 2.48 13.40 20.13
CA THR A 42 2.03 14.80 20.08
C THR A 42 0.87 15.00 21.07
N ASN A 43 1.16 15.69 22.18
CA ASN A 43 0.22 16.11 23.21
C ASN A 43 -0.21 17.57 22.94
N ASP A 44 -1.40 17.79 22.37
CA ASP A 44 -2.07 19.09 22.48
C ASP A 44 -3.05 19.01 23.67
N GLN A 45 -2.56 19.47 24.82
CA GLN A 45 -3.09 19.14 26.15
C GLN A 45 -4.54 19.58 26.44
N SER A 46 -5.13 20.49 25.67
CA SER A 46 -6.46 21.04 25.97
C SER A 46 -7.62 20.35 25.22
N GLU A 47 -7.44 19.98 23.94
CA GLU A 47 -8.45 19.23 23.17
C GLU A 47 -8.31 17.71 23.34
N ASP A 48 -7.08 17.18 23.51
CA ASP A 48 -6.85 15.75 23.74
C ASP A 48 -7.48 15.27 25.05
N ASN A 49 -7.60 16.12 26.10
CA ASN A 49 -8.11 15.70 27.41
C ASN A 49 -9.61 15.38 27.41
N LYS A 50 -10.45 16.21 26.78
CA LYS A 50 -11.89 15.92 26.65
C LYS A 50 -12.15 14.72 25.73
N GLN A 51 -11.38 14.60 24.64
CA GLN A 51 -11.48 13.46 23.73
C GLN A 51 -11.01 12.15 24.37
N GLN A 52 -9.95 12.18 25.16
CA GLN A 52 -9.48 11.01 25.91
C GLN A 52 -10.49 10.55 26.96
N GLU A 53 -11.21 11.46 27.61
CA GLU A 53 -12.30 11.12 28.54
C GLU A 53 -13.51 10.51 27.81
N GLU A 54 -13.91 11.05 26.66
CA GLU A 54 -14.98 10.43 25.85
C GLU A 54 -14.60 9.04 25.32
N ILE A 55 -13.36 8.85 24.88
CA ILE A 55 -12.87 7.54 24.38
C ILE A 55 -12.75 6.54 25.53
N LYS A 56 -12.29 6.96 26.73
CA LYS A 56 -12.27 6.10 27.92
C LYS A 56 -13.66 5.59 28.31
N ASN A 57 -14.71 6.36 28.02
CA ASN A 57 -16.09 5.98 28.31
C ASN A 57 -16.71 5.10 27.21
N ASP A 58 -16.07 4.93 26.05
CA ASP A 58 -16.55 4.10 24.95
C ASP A 58 -16.04 2.65 25.08
N LYS A 59 -16.90 1.78 25.60
CA LYS A 59 -16.59 0.36 25.86
C LYS A 59 -16.28 -0.46 24.59
N LEU A 60 -16.62 0.03 23.39
CA LEU A 60 -16.37 -0.68 22.13
C LEU A 60 -15.04 -0.24 21.51
N VAL A 61 -14.76 1.06 21.52
CA VAL A 61 -13.58 1.64 20.85
C VAL A 61 -12.33 1.51 21.71
N GLU A 62 -12.44 1.72 23.03
CA GLU A 62 -11.30 1.74 23.95
C GLU A 62 -10.49 0.43 23.95
N PRO A 63 -11.11 -0.77 23.98
CA PRO A 63 -10.35 -2.03 23.97
C PRO A 63 -9.53 -2.19 22.69
N ILE A 64 -10.11 -1.86 21.53
CA ILE A 64 -9.45 -2.04 20.22
C ILE A 64 -8.30 -1.05 20.06
N LEU A 65 -8.44 0.18 20.55
CA LEU A 65 -7.37 1.18 20.54
C LEU A 65 -6.13 0.74 21.35
N LYS A 66 -6.35 0.01 22.46
CA LYS A 66 -5.28 -0.51 23.32
C LYS A 66 -4.54 -1.69 22.69
N ILE A 67 -5.14 -2.43 21.77
CA ILE A 67 -4.47 -3.55 21.09
C ILE A 67 -3.49 -2.98 20.06
N GLN A 68 -2.21 -3.12 20.38
CA GLN A 68 -1.11 -2.63 19.57
C GLN A 68 -0.15 -3.74 19.20
N THR A 69 0.44 -3.63 18.02
CA THR A 69 1.46 -4.54 17.51
C THR A 69 2.78 -3.79 17.31
N PRO A 70 3.93 -4.50 17.38
CA PRO A 70 5.22 -3.91 17.06
C PRO A 70 5.22 -3.35 15.64
N LYS A 71 5.76 -2.14 15.45
CA LYS A 71 5.88 -1.53 14.12
C LYS A 71 6.77 -2.38 13.20
N SER A 72 7.73 -3.13 13.74
CA SER A 72 8.55 -4.04 12.93
C SER A 72 7.73 -5.07 12.14
N TRP A 73 6.52 -5.43 12.58
CA TRP A 73 5.66 -6.39 11.89
C TRP A 73 5.19 -5.95 10.49
N PHE A 74 5.52 -4.73 10.04
CA PHE A 74 5.39 -4.34 8.63
C PHE A 74 6.00 -5.36 7.66
N TYR A 75 7.07 -6.06 8.05
CA TYR A 75 7.69 -7.07 7.18
C TYR A 75 6.76 -8.27 6.89
N HIS A 76 5.76 -8.56 7.74
CA HIS A 76 4.78 -9.63 7.48
C HIS A 76 3.96 -9.37 6.22
N PHE A 77 3.61 -8.11 5.96
CA PHE A 77 2.84 -7.74 4.78
C PHE A 77 3.61 -8.05 3.49
N TYR A 78 4.91 -7.77 3.52
CA TYR A 78 5.81 -8.03 2.40
C TYR A 78 6.08 -9.52 2.20
N ILE A 79 6.15 -10.32 3.27
CA ILE A 79 6.25 -11.79 3.17
C ILE A 79 5.03 -12.37 2.46
N ILE A 80 3.82 -11.98 2.88
CA ILE A 80 2.58 -12.50 2.31
C ILE A 80 2.47 -12.12 0.83
N SER A 81 2.69 -10.84 0.51
CA SER A 81 2.64 -10.37 -0.88
C SER A 81 3.70 -11.03 -1.75
N LEU A 82 4.94 -11.16 -1.27
CA LEU A 82 6.02 -11.82 -2.00
C LEU A 82 5.70 -13.30 -2.25
N THR A 83 5.15 -14.00 -1.26
CA THR A 83 4.79 -15.42 -1.39
C THR A 83 3.68 -15.60 -2.42
N LEU A 84 2.58 -14.84 -2.30
CA LEU A 84 1.44 -14.93 -3.21
C LEU A 84 1.83 -14.56 -4.65
N SER A 85 2.58 -13.48 -4.83
CA SER A 85 3.02 -13.03 -6.16
C SER A 85 4.01 -14.00 -6.80
N THR A 86 4.96 -14.55 -6.04
CA THR A 86 5.96 -15.49 -6.57
C THR A 86 5.31 -16.82 -6.98
N ILE A 87 4.40 -17.35 -6.16
CA ILE A 87 3.65 -18.57 -6.50
C ILE A 87 2.81 -18.33 -7.76
N SER A 88 2.06 -17.24 -7.82
CA SER A 88 1.19 -16.91 -8.97
C SER A 88 2.00 -16.66 -10.24
N PHE A 89 3.14 -15.97 -10.13
CA PHE A 89 4.11 -15.80 -11.22
C PHE A 89 4.62 -17.16 -11.72
N GLY A 90 5.06 -18.04 -10.83
CA GLY A 90 5.62 -19.35 -11.17
C GLY A 90 4.59 -20.23 -11.88
N LEU A 91 3.35 -20.29 -11.37
CA LEU A 91 2.26 -21.05 -11.98
C LEU A 91 1.89 -20.52 -13.36
N LEU A 92 1.72 -19.19 -13.51
CA LEU A 92 1.42 -18.58 -14.81
C LEU A 92 2.58 -18.74 -15.80
N HIS A 93 3.81 -18.54 -15.35
CA HIS A 93 5.00 -18.75 -16.18
C HIS A 93 5.07 -20.19 -16.67
N TYR A 94 4.93 -21.17 -15.77
CA TYR A 94 4.93 -22.58 -16.13
C TYR A 94 3.83 -22.92 -17.15
N SER A 95 2.59 -22.49 -16.93
CA SER A 95 1.49 -22.73 -17.88
C SER A 95 1.70 -22.05 -19.23
N LEU A 96 2.29 -20.86 -19.27
CA LEU A 96 2.58 -20.16 -20.54
C LEU A 96 3.70 -20.84 -21.33
N GLU A 97 4.77 -21.30 -20.68
CA GLU A 97 5.92 -21.90 -21.36
C GLU A 97 5.65 -23.35 -21.77
N THR A 98 5.00 -24.15 -20.91
CA THR A 98 4.74 -25.57 -21.17
C THR A 98 3.44 -25.85 -21.92
N LYS A 99 2.58 -24.83 -22.05
CA LYS A 99 1.20 -24.96 -22.54
C LYS A 99 0.36 -25.94 -21.70
N ASP A 100 0.76 -26.21 -20.45
CA ASP A 100 -0.01 -27.03 -19.51
C ASP A 100 -1.27 -26.28 -19.05
N GLU A 101 -2.41 -26.90 -19.34
CA GLU A 101 -3.73 -26.38 -19.00
C GLU A 101 -4.18 -26.75 -17.58
N SER A 102 -3.42 -27.53 -16.81
CA SER A 102 -3.87 -28.01 -15.49
C SER A 102 -4.24 -26.86 -14.55
N PHE A 103 -3.40 -25.83 -14.48
CA PHE A 103 -3.67 -24.60 -13.72
C PHE A 103 -4.76 -23.75 -14.38
N VAL A 104 -4.77 -23.66 -15.71
CA VAL A 104 -5.77 -22.89 -16.49
C VAL A 104 -7.18 -23.45 -16.27
N LYS A 105 -7.33 -24.77 -16.27
CA LYS A 105 -8.61 -25.49 -16.04
C LYS A 105 -9.21 -25.18 -14.69
N PHE A 106 -8.39 -25.01 -13.65
CA PHE A 106 -8.87 -24.62 -12.32
C PHE A 106 -9.54 -23.23 -12.35
N PHE A 107 -9.06 -22.33 -13.19
CA PHE A 107 -9.57 -20.96 -13.35
C PHE A 107 -10.41 -20.75 -14.62
N GLN A 108 -10.80 -21.80 -15.34
CA GLN A 108 -11.46 -21.69 -16.66
C GLN A 108 -12.79 -20.90 -16.66
N ASN A 109 -13.41 -20.74 -15.49
CA ASN A 109 -14.61 -19.90 -15.29
C ASN A 109 -14.28 -18.45 -14.88
N SER A 110 -13.03 -18.00 -15.06
CA SER A 110 -12.62 -16.62 -14.79
C SER A 110 -13.33 -15.66 -15.75
N TYR A 111 -13.81 -14.54 -15.23
CA TYR A 111 -14.40 -13.45 -16.02
C TYR A 111 -13.37 -12.35 -16.35
N GLY A 112 -12.11 -12.57 -15.98
CA GLY A 112 -11.03 -11.61 -16.09
C GLY A 112 -10.78 -11.17 -17.53
N SER A 113 -10.35 -9.92 -17.69
CA SER A 113 -10.02 -9.33 -18.99
C SER A 113 -8.51 -9.13 -19.21
N ILE A 114 -7.69 -9.39 -18.19
CA ILE A 114 -6.25 -9.19 -18.26
C ILE A 114 -5.62 -10.43 -18.90
N SER A 115 -4.85 -10.21 -19.98
CA SER A 115 -4.06 -11.27 -20.61
C SER A 115 -3.12 -11.96 -19.60
N PRO A 116 -2.98 -13.30 -19.61
CA PRO A 116 -2.04 -14.04 -18.76
C PRO A 116 -0.60 -13.51 -18.80
N ARG A 117 -0.14 -12.97 -19.93
CA ARG A 117 1.20 -12.40 -20.09
C ARG A 117 1.36 -11.10 -19.29
N ILE A 118 0.33 -10.25 -19.35
CA ILE A 118 0.27 -9.01 -18.57
C ILE A 118 0.15 -9.34 -17.09
N SER A 119 -0.65 -10.34 -16.71
CA SER A 119 -0.73 -10.81 -15.33
C SER A 119 0.60 -11.38 -14.83
N ARG A 120 1.31 -12.17 -15.65
CA ARG A 120 2.66 -12.66 -15.33
C ARG A 120 3.61 -11.48 -15.04
N LEU A 121 3.60 -10.45 -15.88
CA LEU A 121 4.39 -9.24 -15.63
C LEU A 121 3.94 -8.51 -14.36
N GLY A 122 2.64 -8.36 -14.13
CA GLY A 122 2.09 -7.75 -12.92
C GLY A 122 2.53 -8.46 -11.64
N PHE A 123 2.46 -9.79 -11.61
CA PHE A 123 2.97 -10.58 -10.49
C PHE A 123 4.48 -10.43 -10.30
N PHE A 124 5.25 -10.39 -11.40
CA PHE A 124 6.68 -10.14 -11.32
C PHE A 124 6.99 -8.78 -10.69
N LEU A 125 6.32 -7.70 -11.13
CA LEU A 125 6.51 -6.36 -10.57
C LEU A 125 6.12 -6.29 -9.09
N ILE A 126 5.00 -6.93 -8.71
CA ILE A 126 4.57 -7.02 -7.30
C ILE A 126 5.59 -7.82 -6.47
N ALA A 127 6.14 -8.90 -7.00
CA ALA A 127 7.15 -9.71 -6.31
C ALA A 127 8.44 -8.91 -6.10
N VAL A 128 8.94 -8.21 -7.13
CA VAL A 128 10.13 -7.37 -7.04
C VAL A 128 9.91 -6.21 -6.05
N HIS A 129 8.75 -5.54 -6.10
CA HIS A 129 8.37 -4.51 -5.11
C HIS A 129 8.38 -5.08 -3.69
N SER A 130 7.68 -6.20 -3.48
CA SER A 130 7.54 -6.83 -2.16
C SER A 130 8.88 -7.32 -1.62
N PHE A 131 9.73 -7.90 -2.47
CA PHE A 131 11.07 -8.35 -2.10
C PHE A 131 11.95 -7.19 -1.64
N ARG A 132 12.00 -6.10 -2.41
CA ARG A 132 12.76 -4.90 -2.00
C ARG A 132 12.23 -4.35 -0.68
N ARG A 133 10.91 -4.19 -0.54
CA ARG A 133 10.30 -3.65 0.69
C ARG A 133 10.52 -4.56 1.91
N LEU A 134 10.57 -5.88 1.71
CA LEU A 134 10.97 -6.84 2.72
C LEU A 134 12.43 -6.64 3.12
N ALA A 135 13.35 -6.56 2.15
CA ALA A 135 14.77 -6.34 2.41
C ALA A 135 15.02 -5.00 3.13
N GLU A 136 14.37 -3.91 2.69
CA GLU A 136 14.41 -2.62 3.37
C GLU A 136 13.92 -2.73 4.82
N SER A 137 12.83 -3.46 5.05
CA SER A 137 12.27 -3.64 6.40
C SER A 137 13.15 -4.45 7.33
N LEU A 138 13.89 -5.43 6.81
CA LEU A 138 14.76 -6.28 7.62
C LEU A 138 16.14 -5.68 7.84
N PHE A 139 16.68 -4.98 6.84
CA PHE A 139 18.11 -4.60 6.83
C PHE A 139 18.37 -3.10 6.82
N ILE A 140 17.39 -2.27 6.40
CA ILE A 140 17.59 -0.81 6.26
C ILE A 140 16.87 -0.04 7.36
N PHE A 141 15.64 -0.43 7.72
CA PHE A 141 14.86 0.29 8.71
C PHE A 141 15.23 -0.04 10.15
N ASN A 142 15.56 1.00 10.91
CA ASN A 142 15.75 0.94 12.34
C ASN A 142 14.43 1.23 13.07
N TYR A 143 13.63 0.19 13.28
CA TYR A 143 12.44 0.29 14.12
C TYR A 143 12.85 0.52 15.58
N GLY A 144 12.30 1.57 16.20
CA GLY A 144 12.52 1.77 17.64
C GLY A 144 11.83 0.66 18.43
N LYS A 145 12.46 0.17 19.50
CA LYS A 145 11.93 -0.92 20.35
C LYS A 145 10.50 -0.66 20.86
N GLU A 146 10.19 0.60 21.18
CA GLU A 146 8.87 1.03 21.65
C GLU A 146 7.91 1.49 20.54
N SER A 147 8.29 1.39 19.27
CA SER A 147 7.45 1.85 18.17
C SER A 147 6.32 0.86 17.92
N LYS A 148 5.08 1.30 18.16
CA LYS A 148 3.87 0.48 18.00
C LYS A 148 2.93 1.05 16.93
N MET A 149 2.06 0.19 16.40
CA MET A 149 0.90 0.54 15.57
C MET A 149 -0.36 -0.18 16.09
N ASN A 150 -1.53 0.40 15.86
CA ASN A 150 -2.78 -0.24 16.25
C ASN A 150 -3.03 -1.53 15.44
N ILE A 151 -3.73 -2.51 16.02
CA ILE A 151 -4.07 -3.77 15.33
C ILE A 151 -4.92 -3.56 14.07
N SER A 152 -5.76 -2.54 14.00
CA SER A 152 -6.55 -2.21 12.81
C SER A 152 -5.65 -1.92 11.59
N HIS A 153 -4.60 -1.11 11.77
CA HIS A 153 -3.58 -0.87 10.75
C HIS A 153 -2.91 -2.17 10.30
N TYR A 154 -2.64 -3.07 11.25
CA TYR A 154 -2.05 -4.36 10.95
C TYR A 154 -2.97 -5.22 10.08
N LEU A 155 -4.25 -5.34 10.44
CA LEU A 155 -5.25 -6.10 9.69
C LEU A 155 -5.52 -5.50 8.31
N VAL A 156 -5.63 -4.17 8.22
CA VAL A 156 -5.82 -3.46 6.94
C VAL A 156 -4.60 -3.66 6.03
N GLY A 157 -3.38 -3.67 6.59
CA GLY A 157 -2.17 -4.03 5.86
C GLY A 157 -2.22 -5.45 5.32
N LEU A 158 -2.52 -6.45 6.16
CA LEU A 158 -2.66 -7.84 5.72
C LEU A 158 -3.71 -8.00 4.61
N PHE A 159 -4.86 -7.35 4.77
CA PHE A 159 -5.90 -7.31 3.76
C PHE A 159 -5.36 -6.76 2.45
N PHE A 160 -4.78 -5.55 2.45
CA PHE A 160 -4.36 -4.87 1.23
C PHE A 160 -3.32 -5.67 0.42
N TYR A 161 -2.29 -6.18 1.09
CA TYR A 161 -1.21 -6.93 0.43
C TYR A 161 -1.65 -8.32 -0.06
N SER A 162 -2.68 -8.92 0.56
CA SER A 162 -3.32 -10.13 0.04
C SER A 162 -4.25 -9.81 -1.12
N ALA A 163 -5.07 -8.76 -0.97
CA ALA A 163 -6.11 -8.32 -1.89
C ALA A 163 -5.54 -7.97 -3.28
N ILE A 164 -4.39 -7.29 -3.36
CA ILE A 164 -3.82 -6.96 -4.68
C ILE A 164 -3.43 -8.20 -5.48
N ASN A 165 -2.88 -9.23 -4.83
CA ASN A 165 -2.52 -10.49 -5.46
C ASN A 165 -3.76 -11.27 -5.90
N ILE A 166 -4.78 -11.33 -5.03
CA ILE A 166 -6.06 -11.98 -5.33
C ILE A 166 -6.77 -11.26 -6.47
N SER A 167 -6.82 -9.93 -6.45
CA SER A 167 -7.41 -9.09 -7.50
C SER A 167 -6.81 -9.41 -8.87
N LEU A 168 -5.48 -9.47 -8.96
CA LEU A 168 -4.79 -9.80 -10.21
C LEU A 168 -5.15 -11.21 -10.69
N LEU A 169 -5.20 -12.18 -9.78
CA LEU A 169 -5.58 -13.55 -10.12
C LEU A 169 -7.03 -13.63 -10.64
N LEU A 170 -7.97 -12.99 -9.95
CA LEU A 170 -9.40 -12.98 -10.31
C LEU A 170 -9.67 -12.31 -11.67
N ASN A 171 -8.91 -11.26 -11.98
CA ASN A 171 -9.07 -10.49 -13.21
C ASN A 171 -8.17 -10.99 -14.37
N THR A 172 -7.39 -12.04 -14.16
CA THR A 172 -6.67 -12.72 -15.26
C THR A 172 -7.63 -13.55 -16.08
N SER A 173 -7.55 -13.44 -17.40
CA SER A 173 -8.29 -14.27 -18.35
C SER A 173 -7.62 -15.63 -18.48
N PHE A 174 -8.29 -16.69 -18.05
CA PHE A 174 -7.78 -18.06 -18.17
C PHE A 174 -8.33 -18.81 -19.39
N ASN A 175 -8.53 -18.11 -20.50
CA ASN A 175 -8.95 -18.71 -21.76
C ASN A 175 -7.77 -19.42 -22.44
N SER A 176 -7.89 -20.71 -22.76
CA SER A 176 -6.80 -21.51 -23.38
C SER A 176 -6.20 -20.86 -24.64
N SER A 177 -7.00 -20.15 -25.44
CA SER A 177 -6.52 -19.46 -26.65
C SER A 177 -5.49 -18.36 -26.34
N GLU A 178 -5.61 -17.67 -25.21
CA GLU A 178 -4.70 -16.57 -24.86
C GLU A 178 -3.30 -17.08 -24.49
N PHE A 179 -3.20 -18.31 -23.97
CA PHE A 179 -1.93 -18.97 -23.69
C PHE A 179 -1.20 -19.44 -24.96
N GLN A 180 -1.90 -19.54 -26.09
CA GLN A 180 -1.33 -20.00 -27.36
C GLN A 180 -0.84 -18.86 -28.27
N ASN A 181 -1.33 -17.62 -28.07
CA ASN A 181 -0.92 -16.48 -28.89
C ASN A 181 0.58 -16.16 -28.72
N GLU A 182 1.26 -15.66 -29.74
CA GLU A 182 2.67 -15.23 -29.62
C GLU A 182 2.78 -13.86 -28.92
N PRO A 183 3.92 -13.52 -28.29
CA PRO A 183 4.09 -12.25 -27.61
C PRO A 183 4.25 -11.11 -28.62
N GLU A 184 3.33 -10.15 -28.59
CA GLU A 184 3.49 -8.88 -29.30
C GLU A 184 4.09 -7.82 -28.38
N LEU A 185 5.07 -7.08 -28.91
CA LEU A 185 5.69 -5.96 -28.20
C LEU A 185 4.71 -4.77 -28.21
N ASP A 186 3.95 -4.61 -27.14
CA ASP A 186 3.01 -3.50 -27.02
C ASP A 186 3.70 -2.26 -26.42
N PHE A 187 3.84 -1.20 -27.23
CA PHE A 187 4.33 0.11 -26.76
C PHE A 187 3.54 0.66 -25.57
N LYS A 188 2.30 0.21 -25.35
CA LYS A 188 1.51 0.54 -24.16
C LYS A 188 2.17 0.09 -22.85
N LEU A 189 3.10 -0.87 -22.89
CA LEU A 189 3.86 -1.30 -21.71
C LEU A 189 4.96 -0.30 -21.29
N PHE A 190 5.36 0.60 -22.18
CA PHE A 190 6.44 1.54 -21.89
C PHE A 190 6.08 2.47 -20.72
N ALA A 191 4.90 3.10 -20.78
CA ALA A 191 4.46 4.05 -19.76
C ALA A 191 4.36 3.45 -18.34
N PRO A 192 3.65 2.32 -18.10
CA PRO A 192 3.61 1.71 -16.78
C PRO A 192 4.98 1.22 -16.31
N LEU A 193 5.80 0.62 -17.17
CA LEU A 193 7.14 0.14 -16.76
C LEU A 193 8.09 1.29 -16.40
N PHE A 194 8.11 2.36 -17.21
CA PHE A 194 8.90 3.55 -16.93
C PHE A 194 8.47 4.19 -15.61
N LEU A 195 7.17 4.36 -15.38
CA LEU A 195 6.65 4.91 -14.13
C LEU A 195 6.96 4.02 -12.93
N PHE A 196 6.83 2.70 -13.07
CA PHE A 196 7.16 1.75 -12.02
C PHE A 196 8.64 1.86 -11.64
N LEU A 197 9.55 1.79 -12.63
CA LEU A 197 10.99 1.77 -12.37
C LEU A 197 11.48 3.08 -11.76
N THR A 198 11.02 4.22 -12.26
CA THR A 198 11.39 5.54 -11.73
C THR A 198 10.94 5.70 -10.27
N ALA A 199 9.67 5.44 -9.97
CA ALA A 199 9.13 5.52 -8.62
C ALA A 199 9.73 4.46 -7.67
N PHE A 200 9.92 3.23 -8.14
CA PHE A 200 10.61 2.17 -7.40
C PHE A 200 12.03 2.61 -7.02
N SER A 201 12.80 3.18 -7.93
CA SER A 201 14.15 3.66 -7.63
C SER A 201 14.15 4.84 -6.66
N ASP A 202 13.34 5.88 -6.91
CA ASP A 202 13.31 7.07 -6.04
C ASP A 202 12.85 6.71 -4.61
N GLN A 203 11.85 5.84 -4.50
CA GLN A 203 11.37 5.39 -3.19
C GLN A 203 12.45 4.69 -2.38
N PHE A 204 13.27 3.84 -3.01
CA PHE A 204 14.38 3.17 -2.33
C PHE A 204 15.38 4.21 -1.80
N LEU A 205 15.74 5.19 -2.63
CA LEU A 205 16.64 6.28 -2.25
C LEU A 205 16.06 7.09 -1.08
N ASN A 206 14.76 7.39 -1.12
CA ASN A 206 14.06 8.08 -0.05
C ASN A 206 14.07 7.27 1.25
N HIS A 207 13.81 5.96 1.21
CA HIS A 207 13.88 5.09 2.38
C HIS A 207 15.29 4.95 2.96
N PHE A 208 16.29 4.82 2.11
CA PHE A 208 17.68 4.76 2.52
C PHE A 208 18.17 6.10 3.11
N HIS A 209 17.71 7.23 2.57
CA HIS A 209 17.96 8.53 3.19
C HIS A 209 17.30 8.63 4.56
N LEU A 210 16.03 8.23 4.67
CA LEU A 210 15.26 8.26 5.92
C LEU A 210 15.85 7.36 7.02
N SER A 211 16.54 6.27 6.67
CA SER A 211 17.18 5.40 7.66
C SER A 211 18.46 5.99 8.26
N LYS A 212 19.10 6.94 7.56
CA LYS A 212 20.34 7.60 7.99
C LYS A 212 20.12 8.88 8.81
N ILE A 213 18.97 9.54 8.65
CA ILE A 213 18.69 10.76 9.40
C ILE A 213 18.37 10.44 10.87
N VAL A 214 18.69 11.38 11.76
CA VAL A 214 18.27 11.29 13.16
C VAL A 214 16.74 11.18 13.22
N LYS A 215 16.28 10.19 13.98
CA LYS A 215 14.88 9.77 13.99
C LYS A 215 13.94 10.95 14.23
N TYR A 216 12.93 11.06 13.37
CA TYR A 216 11.90 12.10 13.40
C TYR A 216 12.36 13.53 13.08
N ASN A 217 13.57 13.71 12.55
CA ASN A 217 13.91 14.98 11.91
C ASN A 217 13.21 15.10 10.55
N LEU A 218 13.09 16.33 10.08
CA LEU A 218 12.49 16.64 8.79
C LEU A 218 13.51 16.36 7.67
N PRO A 219 13.22 15.44 6.72
CA PRO A 219 14.10 15.17 5.59
C PRO A 219 14.16 16.35 4.61
N ARG A 220 15.27 16.49 3.87
CA ARG A 220 15.51 17.60 2.90
C ARG A 220 16.08 17.14 1.55
N PHE A 221 16.16 15.83 1.34
CA PHE A 221 16.66 15.22 0.10
C PHE A 221 15.57 15.15 -0.98
N GLY A 222 15.91 15.42 -2.24
CA GLY A 222 15.01 15.26 -3.38
C GLY A 222 13.66 15.97 -3.20
N LEU A 223 12.56 15.26 -3.46
CA LEU A 223 11.21 15.80 -3.32
C LEU A 223 10.83 16.19 -1.88
N PHE A 224 11.57 15.77 -0.86
CA PHE A 224 11.33 16.21 0.52
C PHE A 224 11.53 17.74 0.73
N GLN A 225 12.13 18.43 -0.25
CA GLN A 225 12.20 19.89 -0.25
C GLN A 225 10.82 20.55 -0.47
N TYR A 226 9.90 19.84 -1.15
CA TYR A 226 8.58 20.36 -1.54
C TYR A 226 7.44 19.69 -0.78
N ILE A 227 7.55 18.39 -0.51
CA ILE A 227 6.53 17.56 0.17
C ILE A 227 7.08 16.90 1.44
N CYS A 228 6.22 16.62 2.42
CA CYS A 228 6.64 16.01 3.68
C CYS A 228 6.91 14.49 3.58
N SER A 229 6.26 13.82 2.64
CA SER A 229 6.30 12.36 2.48
C SER A 229 6.62 11.92 1.05
N ALA A 230 7.82 12.24 0.53
CA ALA A 230 8.23 11.87 -0.84
C ALA A 230 8.08 10.36 -1.13
N HIS A 231 8.60 9.50 -0.25
CA HIS A 231 8.41 8.04 -0.35
C HIS A 231 6.94 7.55 -0.44
N TYR A 232 5.97 8.29 0.10
CA TYR A 232 4.55 7.96 -0.05
C TYR A 232 4.00 8.38 -1.41
N PHE A 233 4.50 9.50 -1.94
CA PHE A 233 4.20 9.89 -3.31
C PHE A 233 4.71 8.85 -4.30
N ASP A 234 5.93 8.35 -4.11
CA ASP A 234 6.47 7.28 -4.95
C ASP A 234 5.63 6.00 -4.87
N GLU A 235 5.12 5.64 -3.69
CA GLU A 235 4.22 4.49 -3.55
C GLU A 235 2.93 4.70 -4.38
N ILE A 236 2.34 5.91 -4.36
CA ILE A 236 1.19 6.25 -5.22
C ILE A 236 1.55 6.05 -6.71
N LEU A 237 2.75 6.46 -7.13
CA LEU A 237 3.20 6.28 -8.52
C LEU A 237 3.42 4.80 -8.88
N ILE A 238 3.95 3.99 -7.96
CA ILE A 238 4.07 2.53 -8.13
C ILE A 238 2.69 1.90 -8.33
N TYR A 239 1.69 2.20 -7.49
CA TYR A 239 0.35 1.66 -7.68
C TYR A 239 -0.39 2.26 -8.88
N SER A 240 -0.06 3.49 -9.28
CA SER A 240 -0.56 4.10 -10.53
C SER A 240 -0.02 3.35 -11.74
N SER A 241 1.25 2.94 -11.71
CA SER A 241 1.83 2.12 -12.78
C SER A 241 1.19 0.74 -12.88
N LEU A 242 0.83 0.12 -11.75
CA LEU A 242 0.08 -1.13 -11.73
C LEU A 242 -1.34 -0.94 -12.27
N TYR A 243 -2.03 0.14 -11.91
CA TYR A 243 -3.34 0.46 -12.50
C TYR A 243 -3.24 0.64 -14.02
N LEU A 244 -2.24 1.37 -14.52
CA LEU A 244 -2.01 1.55 -15.96
C LEU A 244 -1.70 0.24 -16.68
N LEU A 245 -1.01 -0.70 -16.02
CA LEU A 245 -0.71 -2.02 -16.55
C LEU A 245 -1.94 -2.92 -16.62
N LEU A 246 -2.77 -2.91 -15.57
CA LEU A 246 -3.86 -3.88 -15.39
C LEU A 246 -5.21 -3.36 -15.93
N GLY A 247 -5.49 -2.07 -15.79
CA GLY A 247 -6.67 -1.41 -16.36
C GLY A 247 -8.02 -1.86 -15.79
N THR A 248 -8.07 -2.53 -14.64
CA THR A 248 -9.32 -3.07 -14.07
C THR A 248 -9.93 -2.17 -13.01
N THR A 249 -11.24 -2.28 -12.82
CA THR A 249 -11.97 -1.59 -11.75
C THR A 249 -11.38 -1.88 -10.37
N THR A 250 -11.02 -3.14 -10.07
CA THR A 250 -10.44 -3.51 -8.79
C THR A 250 -9.04 -2.92 -8.60
N SER A 251 -8.22 -2.82 -9.67
CA SER A 251 -6.94 -2.12 -9.60
C SER A 251 -7.09 -0.61 -9.38
N LEU A 252 -8.17 0.01 -9.90
CA LEU A 252 -8.51 1.40 -9.59
C LEU A 252 -8.89 1.59 -8.12
N PHE A 253 -9.70 0.69 -7.55
CA PHE A 253 -10.03 0.73 -6.12
C PHE A 253 -8.82 0.52 -5.22
N SER A 254 -7.90 -0.36 -5.62
CA SER A 254 -6.61 -0.54 -4.94
C SER A 254 -5.78 0.76 -4.96
N LEU A 255 -5.68 1.42 -6.11
CA LEU A 255 -5.00 2.72 -6.23
C LEU A 255 -5.69 3.81 -5.38
N ALA A 256 -7.02 3.89 -5.43
CA ALA A 256 -7.79 4.85 -4.63
C ALA A 256 -7.53 4.64 -3.12
N PHE A 257 -7.48 3.38 -2.66
CA PHE A 257 -7.11 3.07 -1.28
C PHE A 257 -5.71 3.55 -0.93
N VAL A 258 -4.71 3.31 -1.78
CA VAL A 258 -3.33 3.78 -1.56
C VAL A 258 -3.27 5.30 -1.46
N ILE A 259 -3.92 6.01 -2.38
CA ILE A 259 -3.98 7.48 -2.38
C ILE A 259 -4.57 7.98 -1.07
N VAL A 260 -5.74 7.48 -0.67
CA VAL A 260 -6.43 7.94 0.55
C VAL A 260 -5.61 7.63 1.80
N ASN A 261 -5.16 6.38 1.95
CA ASN A 261 -4.42 5.93 3.14
C ASN A 261 -3.10 6.69 3.34
N LEU A 262 -2.35 6.89 2.26
CA LEU A 262 -1.06 7.59 2.32
C LEU A 262 -1.23 9.10 2.45
N THR A 263 -2.27 9.69 1.84
CA THR A 263 -2.57 11.11 2.00
C THR A 263 -2.93 11.42 3.45
N VAL A 264 -3.82 10.63 4.07
CA VAL A 264 -4.16 10.79 5.49
C VAL A 264 -2.92 10.66 6.37
N SER A 265 -2.10 9.61 6.15
CA SER A 265 -0.85 9.41 6.90
C SER A 265 0.16 10.56 6.71
N SER A 266 0.20 11.16 5.51
CA SER A 266 1.09 12.28 5.20
C SER A 266 0.62 13.58 5.86
N ILE A 267 -0.68 13.85 5.90
CA ILE A 267 -1.25 14.99 6.61
C ILE A 267 -0.90 14.91 8.10
N GLU A 268 -1.06 13.75 8.73
CA GLU A 268 -0.66 13.54 10.13
C GLU A 268 0.84 13.73 10.34
N THR A 269 1.66 13.25 9.40
CA THR A 269 3.11 13.47 9.40
C THR A 269 3.46 14.95 9.33
N ARG A 270 2.77 15.72 8.49
CA ARG A 270 2.98 17.16 8.35
C ARG A 270 2.54 17.91 9.61
N ASN A 271 1.41 17.54 10.20
CA ASN A 271 0.93 18.11 11.46
C ASN A 271 1.93 17.87 12.60
N TYR A 272 2.47 16.65 12.69
CA TYR A 272 3.55 16.34 13.64
C TYR A 272 4.75 17.29 13.47
N TYR A 273 5.19 17.54 12.23
CA TYR A 273 6.32 18.46 11.99
C TYR A 273 5.99 19.91 12.34
N LYS A 274 4.74 20.36 12.17
CA LYS A 274 4.30 21.69 12.58
C LYS A 274 4.40 21.90 14.09
N VAL A 275 3.93 20.93 14.87
CA VAL A 275 4.00 21.00 16.34
C VAL A 275 5.44 20.90 16.83
N LYS A 276 6.26 20.01 16.24
CA LYS A 276 7.65 19.80 16.67
C LYS A 276 8.58 20.96 16.31
N HIS A 277 8.31 21.70 15.24
CA HIS A 277 9.19 22.74 14.73
C HIS A 277 8.49 24.10 14.67
N GLU A 278 8.40 24.79 15.80
CA GLU A 278 7.85 26.16 15.89
C GLU A 278 8.63 27.18 15.03
N THR A 279 9.84 26.86 14.54
CA THR A 279 10.77 27.80 13.87
C THR A 279 11.35 27.33 12.52
N GLY A 280 10.94 26.16 11.98
CA GLY A 280 11.51 25.59 10.75
C GLY A 280 10.66 25.79 9.47
N LYS A 281 11.30 25.95 8.30
CA LYS A 281 10.61 25.97 6.99
C LYS A 281 10.05 24.60 6.62
N ILE A 282 8.91 24.19 7.16
CA ILE A 282 8.25 22.92 6.83
C ILE A 282 7.76 22.97 5.36
N PRO A 283 7.86 21.87 4.59
CA PRO A 283 7.33 21.83 3.24
C PRO A 283 5.85 22.23 3.18
N ARG A 284 5.49 22.97 2.12
CA ARG A 284 4.16 23.54 1.95
C ARG A 284 3.10 22.44 1.79
N TRP A 285 3.45 21.39 1.05
CA TRP A 285 2.59 20.26 0.72
C TRP A 285 2.95 19.03 1.56
N SER A 286 1.98 18.15 1.76
CA SER A 286 2.12 16.91 2.53
C SER A 286 2.68 15.79 1.64
N ILE A 287 2.04 15.51 0.50
CA ILE A 287 2.34 14.34 -0.33
C ILE A 287 2.35 14.64 -1.84
N ILE A 288 1.42 15.43 -2.39
CA ILE A 288 1.39 15.71 -3.83
C ILE A 288 1.83 17.17 -4.04
N PRO A 289 2.96 17.42 -4.73
CA PRO A 289 3.44 18.77 -4.96
C PRO A 289 2.36 19.63 -5.62
N PHE A 290 2.22 20.87 -5.16
CA PHE A 290 1.25 21.85 -5.67
C PHE A 290 -0.23 21.52 -5.43
N VAL A 291 -0.54 20.39 -4.78
CA VAL A 291 -1.93 19.96 -4.51
C VAL A 291 -2.20 19.85 -3.01
N ILE A 292 -1.54 18.91 -2.32
CA ILE A 292 -1.84 18.57 -0.92
C ILE A 292 -0.64 18.16 -0.11
#